data_AF-A0A4Q3T801-F1
#
_entry.id   AF-A0A4Q3T801-F1
#
_cell.length_a   1.000
_cell.length_b   1.000
_cell.length_c   1.000
_cell.angle_alpha   90.00
_cell.angle_beta   90.00
_cell.angle_gamma   90.00
#
_symmetry.space_group_name_H-M   'P 1'
#
loop_
_entity.id
_entity.type
_entity.pdbx_description
1 polymer ?
#
loop_
_entity_poly.entity_id
_entity_poly.type
_entity_poly.pdbx_seq_one_letter_code
_entity_poly.pdbx_strand_id
1 'polypeptide(L)' 'DYLEAELGNCEWFAGDAFSGADVQLSFILEAAASRGGLDASRPRLMAFLARIRARPAYQQALARGGPYSI' A
#
# COMPACT_ATOMS: atom_id res chain seq x y z
N ASP A 1 7.15 12.91 6.17
CA ASP A 1 7.77 12.49 4.90
C ASP A 1 6.76 12.64 3.76
N TYR A 2 7.24 12.70 2.51
CA TYR A 2 6.43 13.06 1.35
C TYR A 2 5.24 12.13 1.12
N LEU A 3 5.48 10.80 1.04
CA LEU A 3 4.41 9.83 0.81
C LEU A 3 3.38 9.78 1.95
N GLU A 4 3.85 9.90 3.19
CA GLU A 4 2.97 10.00 4.35
C GLU A 4 2.13 11.27 4.28
N ALA A 5 2.67 12.41 3.81
CA ALA A 5 1.91 13.66 3.65
C ALA A 5 0.90 13.61 2.49
N GLU A 6 1.21 12.92 1.40
CA GLU A 6 0.34 12.81 0.22
C GLU A 6 -0.98 12.10 0.56
N LEU A 7 -0.91 11.02 1.34
CA LEU A 7 -2.09 10.33 1.89
C LEU A 7 -2.83 11.12 2.97
N GLY A 8 -2.33 12.31 3.35
CA GLY A 8 -3.04 13.27 4.19
C GLY A 8 -3.98 14.18 3.42
N ASN A 9 -3.78 14.31 2.10
CA ASN A 9 -4.57 15.17 1.23
C ASN A 9 -5.64 14.41 0.45
N CYS A 10 -5.37 13.14 0.11
CA CYS A 10 -6.21 12.31 -0.76
C CYS A 10 -6.30 10.88 -0.21
N GLU A 11 -7.37 10.16 -0.53
CA GLU A 11 -7.55 8.77 -0.08
C GLU A 11 -6.56 7.79 -0.74
N TRP A 12 -6.17 8.07 -1.99
CA TRP A 12 -5.22 7.33 -2.81
C TRP A 12 -4.08 8.24 -3.26
N PHE A 13 -2.96 7.66 -3.70
CA PHE A 13 -1.78 8.42 -4.12
C PHE A 13 -2.01 9.27 -5.36
N ALA A 14 -3.01 8.94 -6.18
CA ALA A 14 -3.37 9.68 -7.39
C ALA A 14 -4.66 10.51 -7.24
N GLY A 15 -5.11 10.77 -6.01
CA GLY A 15 -6.34 11.52 -5.72
C GLY A 15 -7.43 10.66 -5.06
N ASP A 16 -8.68 10.91 -5.41
CA ASP A 16 -9.83 10.25 -4.75
C ASP A 16 -10.17 8.88 -5.35
N ALA A 17 -9.57 8.53 -6.49
CA ALA A 17 -9.82 7.28 -7.19
C ALA A 17 -8.59 6.38 -7.19
N PHE A 18 -8.82 5.10 -6.90
CA PHE A 18 -7.78 4.06 -7.00
C PHE A 18 -7.23 3.97 -8.43
N SER A 19 -5.91 3.88 -8.55
CA SER A 19 -5.21 3.92 -9.82
C SER A 19 -4.06 2.90 -9.90
N GLY A 20 -3.41 2.84 -11.07
CA GLY A 20 -2.19 2.04 -11.24
C GLY A 20 -1.03 2.51 -10.34
N ALA A 21 -1.02 3.78 -9.91
CA ALA A 21 0.00 4.29 -8.99
C ALA A 21 -0.11 3.61 -7.62
N ASP A 22 -1.33 3.39 -7.13
CA ASP A 22 -1.58 2.70 -5.86
C ASP A 22 -1.17 1.23 -5.92
N VAL A 23 -1.39 0.58 -7.08
CA VAL A 23 -0.89 -0.77 -7.31
C VAL A 23 0.62 -0.78 -7.21
N GLN A 24 1.34 0.07 -7.94
CA GLN A 24 2.81 0.09 -7.94
C GLN A 24 3.39 0.44 -6.57
N LEU A 25 2.86 1.46 -5.90
CA LEU A 25 3.33 1.90 -4.59
C LEU A 25 3.01 0.89 -3.49
N SER A 26 1.96 0.07 -3.63
CA SER A 26 1.68 -1.01 -2.67
C SER A 26 2.85 -1.97 -2.53
N PHE A 27 3.42 -2.47 -3.64
CA PHE A 27 4.56 -3.40 -3.61
C PHE A 27 5.78 -2.79 -2.91
N ILE A 28 6.06 -1.51 -3.19
CA ILE A 28 7.20 -0.80 -2.61
C ILE A 28 7.03 -0.65 -1.09
N LEU A 29 5.83 -0.28 -0.64
CA LEU A 29 5.51 -0.10 0.77
C LEU A 29 5.44 -1.43 1.53
N GLU A 30 4.92 -2.49 0.91
CA GLU A 30 4.95 -3.86 1.43
C GLU A 30 6.39 -4.32 1.70
N ALA A 31 7.27 -4.12 0.72
CA ALA A 31 8.69 -4.43 0.83
C ALA A 31 9.41 -3.59 1.89
N ALA A 32 9.02 -2.32 2.06
CA ALA A 32 9.57 -1.48 3.12
C ALA A 32 9.12 -1.95 4.49
N ALA A 33 7.84 -2.34 4.65
CA ALA A 33 7.31 -2.85 5.90
C ALA A 33 7.95 -4.18 6.32
N SER A 34 8.12 -5.12 5.38
CA SER A 34 8.75 -6.42 5.68
C SER A 34 10.22 -6.31 6.08
N ARG A 35 10.94 -5.30 5.56
CA ARG A 35 12.36 -5.05 5.87
C ARG A 35 12.56 -4.13 7.08
N GLY A 36 11.50 -3.72 7.77
CA GLY A 36 11.57 -2.82 8.93
C GLY A 36 11.81 -1.34 8.59
N GLY A 37 11.66 -0.94 7.32
CA GLY A 37 11.76 0.46 6.88
C GLY A 37 10.46 1.24 6.96
N LEU A 38 9.34 0.58 7.27
CA LEU A 38 8.03 1.18 7.44
C LEU A 38 7.33 0.59 8.67
N ASP A 39 6.90 1.45 9.58
CA ASP A 39 6.30 1.06 10.86
C ASP A 39 5.18 2.03 11.30
N ALA A 40 4.73 1.89 12.54
CA ALA A 40 3.65 2.68 13.13
C ALA A 40 3.94 4.20 13.22
N SER A 41 5.18 4.66 13.00
CA SER A 41 5.49 6.09 12.89
C SER A 41 4.85 6.76 11.67
N ARG A 42 4.36 5.97 10.71
CA ARG A 42 3.71 6.41 9.46
C ARG A 42 2.28 5.85 9.38
N PRO A 43 1.36 6.36 10.21
CA PRO A 43 0.03 5.79 10.34
C PRO A 43 -0.78 5.82 9.05
N ARG A 44 -0.59 6.81 8.17
CA ARG A 44 -1.36 6.91 6.91
C ARG A 44 -0.88 5.88 5.89
N LEU A 45 0.43 5.68 5.76
CA LEU A 45 0.98 4.61 4.94
C LEU A 45 0.58 3.23 5.47
N MET A 46 0.50 3.06 6.79
CA MET A 46 -0.02 1.83 7.39
C MET A 46 -1.52 1.61 7.11
N ALA A 47 -2.33 2.66 7.20
CA ALA A 47 -3.73 2.62 6.82
C ALA A 47 -3.93 2.31 5.33
N PHE A 48 -3.08 2.86 4.46
CA PHE A 48 -3.08 2.56 3.03
C PHE A 48 -2.78 1.09 2.74
N LEU A 49 -1.75 0.50 3.37
CA LEU A 49 -1.46 -0.92 3.21
C LEU A 49 -2.64 -1.79 3.67
N ALA A 50 -3.25 -1.47 4.81
CA ALA A 50 -4.44 -2.17 5.28
C ALA A 50 -5.60 -2.06 4.27
N ARG A 51 -5.86 -0.86 3.73
CA ARG A 51 -6.90 -0.61 2.72
C ARG A 51 -6.67 -1.43 1.46
N ILE A 52 -5.44 -1.47 0.93
CA ILE A 52 -5.14 -2.24 -0.29
C ILE A 52 -5.27 -3.75 -0.05
N ARG A 53 -4.74 -4.26 1.06
CA ARG A 53 -4.83 -5.69 1.42
C ARG A 53 -6.27 -6.18 1.56
N ALA A 54 -7.19 -5.30 1.97
CA ALA A 54 -8.61 -5.60 2.08
C ALA A 54 -9.34 -5.70 0.74
N ARG A 55 -8.75 -5.23 -0.37
CA ARG A 55 -9.42 -5.26 -1.69
C ARG A 55 -9.54 -6.71 -2.20
N PRO A 56 -10.73 -7.16 -2.64
CA PRO A 56 -10.91 -8.50 -3.20
C PRO A 56 -9.97 -8.79 -4.39
N ALA A 57 -9.70 -7.78 -5.23
CA ALA A 57 -8.77 -7.90 -6.35
C ALA A 57 -7.33 -8.16 -5.91
N TYR A 58 -6.90 -7.56 -4.79
CA TYR A 58 -5.56 -7.79 -4.23
C TYR A 58 -5.46 -9.22 -3.69
N GLN A 59 -6.46 -9.68 -2.94
CA GLN A 59 -6.52 -11.05 -2.43
C GLN A 59 -6.54 -12.10 -3.55
N GLN A 60 -7.29 -11.84 -4.63
CA GLN A 60 -7.29 -12.70 -5.82
C GLN A 60 -5.92 -12.70 -6.53
N ALA A 61 -5.26 -11.55 -6.62
CA ALA A 61 -3.93 -11.45 -7.19
C ALA A 61 -2.92 -12.27 -6.38
N LEU A 62 -2.99 -12.24 -5.04
CA LEU A 62 -2.19 -13.11 -4.16
C LEU A 62 -2.49 -14.60 -4.38
N ALA A 63 -3.77 -14.97 -4.46
CA ALA A 63 -4.16 -16.36 -4.66
C ALA A 63 -3.66 -16.92 -6.01
N ARG A 64 -3.61 -16.08 -7.05
CA ARG A 64 -3.14 -16.47 -8.40
C ARG A 64 -1.62 -16.39 -8.56
N GLY A 65 -0.99 -15.37 -7.98
CA GLY A 65 0.45 -15.12 -8.08
C GLY A 65 1.29 -15.91 -7.08
N GLY A 66 0.65 -16.55 -6.09
CA GLY A 66 1.31 -17.18 -4.96
C GLY A 66 1.61 -16.17 -3.83
N PRO A 67 1.91 -16.66 -2.61
CA PRO A 67 2.32 -15.80 -1.52
C PRO A 67 3.57 -15.01 -1.92
N TYR A 68 3.61 -13.75 -1.51
CA TYR A 68 4.80 -12.93 -1.59
C TYR A 68 5.99 -13.65 -0.93
N SER A 69 6.97 -14.05 -1.74
CA SER A 69 8.30 -14.39 -1.25
C SER A 69 9.09 -13.09 -1.11
N ILE A 70 8.90 -12.36 0.00
CA ILE A 70 9.69 -11.16 0.34
C ILE A 70 10.83 -11.55 1.27
#